data_AF-A0A963DWU8-F1
#
_entry.id   AF-A0A963DWU8-F1
#
_cell.length_a   1.000
_cell.length_b   1.000
_cell.length_c   1.000
_cell.angle_alpha   90.00
_cell.angle_beta   90.00
_cell.angle_gamma   90.00
#
_symmetry.space_group_name_H-M   'P 1'
#
loop_
_entity.id
_entity.type
_entity.pdbx_description
1 polymer ?
#
loop_
_entity_poly.entity_id
_entity_poly.type
_entity_poly.pdbx_seq_one_letter_code
_entity_poly.pdbx_strand_id
1 'polypeptide(L)'
;MRVRLVGKSEEARYRELMAEHHYLGDLAKIGHTLWYVATCGEKWTALLSFSAAAWKCGVRDRWIGWDYRHQYDRLGLVANNSRFLILPDWHYSNLGSKVLSLCERRIAVDWQAHFGKPLLLLETFVDPSRFQGTVYRAANWTPL
;
A
#
# COMPACT_ATOMS: atom_id res chain seq x y z
N MET A 1 3.27 -7.14 -17.07
CA MET A 1 2.79 -6.22 -16.02
C MET A 1 3.99 -5.65 -15.30
N ARG A 2 4.00 -4.34 -15.03
CA ARG A 2 5.04 -3.64 -14.28
C ARG A 2 4.37 -2.80 -13.19
N VAL A 3 5.09 -2.50 -12.12
CA VAL A 3 4.68 -1.55 -11.09
C VAL A 3 5.72 -0.45 -11.04
N ARG A 4 5.30 0.80 -10.93
CA ARG A 4 6.18 1.96 -10.79
C ARG A 4 5.54 3.07 -9.96
N LEU A 5 6.37 3.95 -9.44
CA LEU A 5 5.91 5.18 -8.82
C LEU A 5 5.12 6.01 -9.84
N VAL A 6 4.08 6.67 -9.34
CA VAL A 6 3.29 7.66 -10.08
C VAL A 6 4.14 8.92 -10.22
N GLY A 7 4.34 9.38 -11.45
CA GLY A 7 5.05 10.63 -11.73
C GLY A 7 4.21 11.86 -11.40
N LYS A 8 4.86 13.02 -11.20
CA LYS A 8 4.17 14.28 -10.85
C LYS A 8 3.06 14.66 -11.83
N SER A 9 3.27 14.48 -13.14
CA SER A 9 2.26 14.76 -14.18
C SER A 9 1.08 13.79 -14.18
N GLU A 10 1.19 12.66 -13.49
CA GLU A 10 0.17 11.61 -13.44
C GLU A 10 -0.67 11.67 -12.15
N GLU A 11 -0.31 12.53 -11.19
CA GLU A 11 -0.96 12.61 -9.88
C GLU A 11 -2.44 13.00 -9.98
N ALA A 12 -2.80 13.90 -10.89
CA ALA A 12 -4.19 14.28 -11.11
C ALA A 12 -5.05 13.09 -11.53
N ARG A 13 -4.58 12.33 -12.53
CA ARG A 13 -5.23 11.10 -13.01
C ARG A 13 -5.32 10.04 -11.91
N TYR A 14 -4.27 9.87 -11.12
CA TYR A 14 -4.28 8.93 -10.00
C TYR A 14 -5.38 9.26 -9.00
N ARG A 15 -5.49 10.53 -8.62
CA ARG A 15 -6.50 10.99 -7.66
C ARG A 15 -7.91 10.85 -8.20
N GLU A 16 -8.14 11.22 -9.45
CA GLU A 16 -9.43 11.08 -10.13
C GLU A 16 -9.90 9.61 -10.11
N LEU A 17 -9.07 8.68 -10.59
CA LEU A 17 -9.41 7.25 -10.60
C LEU A 17 -9.61 6.67 -9.19
N MET A 18 -8.81 7.13 -8.21
CA MET A 18 -8.97 6.70 -6.82
C MET A 18 -10.28 7.24 -6.21
N ALA A 19 -10.63 8.50 -6.48
CA ALA A 19 -11.87 9.10 -6.03
C ALA A 19 -13.09 8.42 -6.65
N GLU A 20 -13.02 8.07 -7.94
CA GLU A 20 -14.12 7.46 -8.67
C GLU A 20 -14.36 5.99 -8.28
N HIS A 21 -13.30 5.19 -8.13
CA HIS A 21 -13.44 3.74 -8.04
C HIS A 21 -13.08 3.14 -6.68
N HIS A 22 -12.31 3.81 -5.83
CA HIS A 22 -12.00 3.29 -4.50
C HIS A 22 -13.13 3.62 -3.53
N TYR A 23 -13.61 2.65 -2.76
CA TYR A 23 -14.76 2.81 -1.83
C TYR A 23 -14.56 3.83 -0.69
N LEU A 24 -13.33 4.31 -0.48
CA LEU A 24 -12.96 5.38 0.46
C LEU A 24 -12.51 6.67 -0.24
N GLY A 25 -12.65 6.74 -1.56
CA GLY A 25 -12.15 7.82 -2.39
C GLY A 25 -10.62 7.97 -2.39
N ASP A 26 -10.17 9.13 -2.86
CA ASP A 26 -8.77 9.48 -2.88
C ASP A 26 -8.20 9.70 -1.48
N LEU A 27 -6.87 9.68 -1.39
CA LEU A 27 -6.14 9.97 -0.16
C LEU A 27 -4.96 10.85 -0.55
N ALA A 28 -4.93 12.08 -0.02
CA ALA A 28 -3.85 13.03 -0.30
C ALA A 28 -2.48 12.48 0.13
N LYS A 29 -1.41 12.87 -0.57
CA LYS A 29 -0.03 12.60 -0.12
C LYS A 29 0.27 13.45 1.11
N ILE A 30 0.15 12.86 2.29
CA ILE A 30 0.49 13.51 3.57
C ILE A 30 1.65 12.75 4.20
N GLY A 31 2.67 13.47 4.68
CA GLY A 31 3.87 12.88 5.28
C GLY A 31 4.60 11.94 4.33
N HIS A 32 5.11 10.82 4.85
CA HIS A 32 5.71 9.77 4.03
C HIS A 32 4.61 9.00 3.29
N THR A 33 4.38 9.37 2.03
CA THR A 33 3.43 8.67 1.16
C THR A 33 4.02 8.46 -0.23
N LEU A 34 3.95 7.23 -0.73
CA LEU A 34 4.26 6.85 -2.10
C LEU A 34 3.00 6.31 -2.80
N TRP A 35 2.83 6.70 -4.06
CA TRP A 35 1.78 6.16 -4.92
C TRP A 35 2.41 5.34 -6.02
N TYR A 36 1.81 4.18 -6.27
CA TYR A 36 2.19 3.26 -7.33
C TYR A 36 1.07 3.07 -8.32
N VAL A 37 1.46 2.89 -9.57
CA VAL A 37 0.59 2.41 -10.64
C VAL A 37 1.15 1.09 -11.17
N ALA A 38 0.27 0.10 -11.27
CA ALA A 38 0.51 -1.11 -12.04
C ALA A 38 0.07 -0.89 -13.49
N THR A 39 0.89 -1.32 -14.44
CA THR A 39 0.59 -1.20 -15.87
C THR A 39 0.75 -2.51 -16.63
N CYS A 40 -0.09 -2.69 -17.65
CA CYS A 40 0.05 -3.71 -18.68
C CYS A 40 0.26 -2.99 -20.01
N GLY A 41 1.51 -2.98 -20.50
CA GLY A 41 1.92 -2.03 -21.53
C GLY A 41 1.80 -0.60 -20.99
N GLU A 42 1.09 0.25 -21.74
CA GLU A 42 0.81 1.65 -21.37
C GLU A 42 -0.47 1.81 -20.54
N LYS A 43 -1.30 0.76 -20.45
CA LYS A 43 -2.58 0.81 -19.74
C LYS A 43 -2.38 0.66 -18.25
N TRP A 44 -3.03 1.52 -17.48
CA TRP A 44 -3.11 1.43 -16.03
C TRP A 44 -4.08 0.31 -15.64
N THR A 45 -3.72 -0.50 -14.66
CA THR A 45 -4.49 -1.68 -14.25
C THR A 45 -4.87 -1.67 -12.78
N ALA A 46 -4.01 -1.11 -11.92
CA ALA A 46 -4.25 -1.00 -10.49
C ALA A 46 -3.45 0.16 -9.89
N LEU A 47 -3.94 0.70 -8.77
CA LEU A 47 -3.38 1.84 -8.05
C LEU A 47 -3.17 1.46 -6.57
N LEU A 48 -2.03 1.86 -6.00
CA LEU A 48 -1.70 1.57 -4.60
C LEU A 48 -1.10 2.79 -3.91
N SER A 49 -1.59 3.06 -2.71
CA SER A 49 -0.99 4.05 -1.81
C SER A 49 -0.30 3.33 -0.66
N PHE A 50 0.95 3.71 -0.40
CA PHE A 50 1.65 3.37 0.83
C PHE A 50 1.94 4.64 1.61
N SER A 51 1.41 4.74 2.82
CA SER A 51 1.58 5.88 3.71
C SER A 51 2.34 5.48 4.97
N ALA A 52 2.67 6.43 5.84
CA ALA A 52 3.20 6.13 7.16
C ALA A 52 2.28 5.16 7.92
N ALA A 53 2.87 4.37 8.82
CA ALA A 53 2.15 3.41 9.65
C ALA A 53 1.06 4.06 10.51
N ALA A 54 0.05 3.28 10.87
CA ALA A 54 -0.95 3.67 11.84
C ALA A 54 -0.27 4.03 13.16
N TRP A 55 -0.63 5.20 13.70
CA TRP A 55 0.04 5.75 14.87
C TRP A 55 -0.11 4.85 16.11
N LYS A 56 -1.27 4.21 16.28
CA LYS A 56 -1.54 3.27 17.36
C LYS A 56 -2.15 1.99 16.79
N CYS A 57 -1.45 0.86 16.94
CA CYS A 57 -1.94 -0.44 16.52
C CYS A 57 -1.47 -1.51 17.50
N GLY A 58 -2.18 -1.64 18.63
CA GLY A 58 -1.76 -2.54 19.71
C GLY A 58 -1.66 -4.02 19.29
N VAL A 59 -2.40 -4.44 18.26
CA VAL A 59 -2.28 -5.79 17.69
C VAL A 59 -0.93 -5.97 17.01
N ARG A 60 -0.53 -5.05 16.11
CA ARG A 60 0.80 -5.02 15.51
C ARG A 60 1.88 -4.96 16.57
N ASP A 61 1.77 -4.03 17.51
CA ASP A 61 2.84 -3.77 18.48
C ASP A 61 3.09 -5.01 19.38
N ARG A 62 2.02 -5.72 19.77
CA ARG A 62 2.14 -7.01 20.47
C ARG A 62 2.74 -8.12 19.61
N TRP A 63 2.36 -8.21 18.34
CA TRP A 63 2.90 -9.21 17.42
C TRP A 63 4.40 -9.01 17.16
N ILE A 64 4.87 -7.77 17.01
CA ILE A 64 6.30 -7.46 16.90
C ILE A 64 7.03 -7.62 18.24
N GLY A 65 6.32 -7.53 19.37
CA GLY A 65 6.89 -7.54 20.71
C GLY A 65 7.51 -6.20 21.12
N TRP A 66 6.96 -5.08 20.64
CA TRP A 66 7.42 -3.75 21.02
C TRP A 66 6.88 -3.33 22.38
N ASP A 67 7.79 -2.89 23.26
CA ASP A 67 7.43 -2.11 24.45
C ASP A 67 6.92 -0.72 24.01
N TYR A 68 5.90 -0.22 24.71
CA TYR A 68 5.32 1.12 24.57
C TYR A 68 6.39 2.23 24.44
N ARG A 69 7.52 2.08 25.14
CA ARG A 69 8.63 3.06 25.14
C ARG A 69 9.34 3.21 23.79
N HIS A 70 9.37 2.17 22.95
CA HIS A 70 10.13 2.18 21.69
C HIS A 70 9.25 2.18 20.43
N GLN A 71 7.93 2.03 20.59
CA GLN A 71 7.02 1.89 19.46
C GLN A 71 7.04 3.12 18.54
N TYR A 72 7.04 4.33 19.09
CA TYR A 72 6.89 5.57 18.32
C TYR A 72 8.12 5.86 17.46
N ASP A 73 9.31 5.66 18.02
CA ASP A 73 10.58 5.86 17.29
C ASP A 73 10.73 4.86 16.13
N ARG A 74 10.10 3.69 16.26
CA ARG A 74 10.17 2.60 15.28
C ARG A 74 9.05 2.64 14.24
N LEU A 75 8.03 3.50 14.38
CA LEU A 75 6.97 3.65 13.37
C LEU A 75 7.52 4.03 12.00
N GLY A 76 8.66 4.72 11.95
CA GLY A 76 9.34 5.06 10.70
C GLY A 76 9.85 3.85 9.90
N LEU A 77 9.87 2.65 10.51
CA LEU A 77 10.27 1.38 9.89
C LEU A 77 9.10 0.63 9.28
N VAL A 78 7.88 1.16 9.38
CA VAL A 78 6.64 0.51 8.97
C VAL A 78 5.89 1.41 7.99
N ALA A 79 5.32 0.84 6.94
CA ALA A 79 4.44 1.54 6.02
C ALA A 79 3.09 0.84 5.93
N ASN A 80 2.04 1.64 5.77
CA ASN A 80 0.68 1.17 5.64
C ASN A 80 0.26 1.17 4.17
N ASN A 81 -0.18 0.02 3.63
CA ASN A 81 -0.90 -0.01 2.37
C ASN A 81 -2.32 0.52 2.60
N SER A 82 -2.46 1.84 2.45
CA SER A 82 -3.65 2.60 2.83
C SER A 82 -4.73 2.64 1.75
N ARG A 83 -4.36 2.38 0.50
CA ARG A 83 -5.30 2.21 -0.62
C ARG A 83 -4.80 1.12 -1.56
N PHE A 84 -5.73 0.28 -2.01
CA PHE A 84 -5.46 -0.66 -3.09
C PHE A 84 -6.71 -0.78 -3.97
N LEU A 85 -6.58 -0.32 -5.20
CA LEU A 85 -7.63 -0.31 -6.21
C LEU A 85 -7.17 -1.13 -7.43
N ILE A 86 -7.95 -2.14 -7.81
CA ILE A 86 -7.89 -2.73 -9.16
C ILE A 86 -8.92 -1.97 -10.00
N LEU A 87 -8.53 -1.50 -11.18
CA LEU A 87 -9.45 -0.74 -12.03
C LEU A 87 -10.55 -1.66 -12.60
N PRO A 88 -11.77 -1.14 -12.86
CA PRO A 88 -12.94 -1.96 -13.20
C PRO A 88 -12.73 -2.98 -14.35
N ASP A 89 -11.97 -2.61 -15.39
CA ASP A 89 -11.72 -3.49 -16.54
C ASP A 89 -10.59 -4.52 -16.32
N TRP A 90 -10.01 -4.56 -15.11
CA TRP A 90 -8.80 -5.31 -14.80
C TRP A 90 -8.98 -6.36 -13.70
N HIS A 91 -10.21 -6.77 -13.42
CA HIS A 91 -10.54 -7.83 -12.47
C HIS A 91 -10.22 -9.24 -13.03
N TYR A 92 -8.94 -9.52 -13.25
CA TYR A 92 -8.43 -10.83 -13.66
C TYR A 92 -7.90 -11.62 -12.46
N SER A 93 -7.99 -12.95 -12.55
CA SER A 93 -7.46 -13.85 -11.54
C SER A 93 -5.99 -13.56 -11.24
N ASN A 94 -5.64 -13.50 -9.95
CA ASN A 94 -4.29 -13.27 -9.43
C ASN A 94 -3.65 -11.92 -9.79
N LEU A 95 -4.36 -11.00 -10.44
CA LEU A 95 -3.80 -9.68 -10.77
C LEU A 95 -3.47 -8.91 -9.50
N GLY A 96 -4.38 -8.88 -8.54
CA GLY A 96 -4.19 -8.18 -7.27
C GLY A 96 -2.96 -8.65 -6.50
N SER A 97 -2.85 -9.96 -6.23
CA SER A 97 -1.72 -10.51 -5.47
C SER A 97 -0.41 -10.33 -6.22
N LYS A 98 -0.41 -10.48 -7.56
CA LYS A 98 0.76 -10.22 -8.39
C LYS A 98 1.21 -8.76 -8.33
N VAL A 99 0.28 -7.81 -8.40
CA VAL A 99 0.60 -6.38 -8.25
C VAL A 99 1.18 -6.09 -6.87
N LEU A 100 0.56 -6.62 -5.82
CA LEU A 100 1.00 -6.43 -4.44
C LEU A 100 2.42 -6.98 -4.21
N SER A 101 2.70 -8.20 -4.65
CA SER A 101 4.05 -8.78 -4.58
C SER A 101 5.09 -8.02 -5.41
N LEU A 102 4.70 -7.37 -6.51
CA LEU A 102 5.60 -6.50 -7.28
C LEU A 102 5.91 -5.19 -6.53
N CYS A 103 4.94 -4.63 -5.81
CA CYS A 103 5.14 -3.46 -4.94
C CYS A 103 6.09 -3.81 -3.78
N GLU A 104 5.85 -4.92 -3.09
CA GLU A 104 6.66 -5.37 -1.93
C GLU A 104 8.16 -5.49 -2.26
N ARG A 105 8.47 -6.01 -3.45
CA ARG A 105 9.86 -6.20 -3.90
C ARG A 105 10.64 -4.90 -4.12
N ARG A 106 9.94 -3.78 -4.31
CA ARG A 106 10.58 -2.49 -4.63
C ARG A 106 10.42 -1.44 -3.55
N ILE A 107 9.34 -1.50 -2.78
CA ILE A 107 8.96 -0.42 -1.87
C ILE A 107 10.05 -0.12 -0.85
N ALA A 108 10.78 -1.11 -0.34
CA ALA A 108 11.86 -0.86 0.62
C ALA A 108 12.96 0.05 0.04
N VAL A 109 13.33 -0.17 -1.24
CA VAL A 109 14.31 0.67 -1.95
C VAL A 109 13.74 2.06 -2.23
N ASP A 110 12.51 2.13 -2.74
CA ASP A 110 11.87 3.41 -3.04
C ASP A 110 11.66 4.25 -1.77
N TRP A 111 11.26 3.62 -0.66
CA TRP A 111 11.05 4.27 0.64
C TRP A 111 12.34 4.87 1.20
N GLN A 112 13.43 4.08 1.18
CA GLN A 112 14.75 4.56 1.56
C GLN A 112 15.21 5.73 0.67
N ALA A 113 14.99 5.63 -0.64
CA ALA A 113 15.39 6.67 -1.59
C ALA A 113 14.62 7.99 -1.40
N HIS A 114 13.32 7.92 -1.07
CA HIS A 114 12.47 9.11 -0.93
C HIS A 114 12.51 9.73 0.45
N PHE A 115 12.68 8.92 1.51
CA PHE A 115 12.53 9.39 2.89
C PHE A 115 13.78 9.18 3.75
N GLY A 116 14.83 8.56 3.22
CA GLY A 116 16.06 8.28 3.97
C GLY A 116 15.88 7.28 5.12
N LYS A 117 14.76 6.53 5.12
CA LYS A 117 14.38 5.63 6.21
C LYS A 117 14.28 4.18 5.71
N PRO A 118 14.84 3.21 6.45
CA PRO A 118 14.66 1.81 6.11
C PRO A 118 13.20 1.40 6.36
N LEU A 119 12.69 0.51 5.52
CA LEU A 119 11.34 -0.05 5.64
C LEU A 119 11.46 -1.56 5.91
N LEU A 120 10.93 -2.00 7.04
CA LEU A 120 11.06 -3.38 7.53
C LEU A 120 9.74 -4.14 7.52
N LEU A 121 8.61 -3.44 7.63
CA LEU A 121 7.29 -4.05 7.72
C LEU A 121 6.25 -3.27 6.91
N LEU A 122 5.31 -4.02 6.34
CA LEU A 122 4.09 -3.48 5.77
C LEU A 122 2.89 -3.89 6.61
N GLU A 123 1.93 -2.98 6.76
CA GLU A 123 0.64 -3.24 7.38
C GLU A 123 -0.49 -2.78 6.47
N THR A 124 -1.70 -3.28 6.72
CA THR A 124 -2.92 -2.86 6.02
C THR A 124 -4.12 -3.14 6.90
N PHE A 125 -5.25 -2.53 6.59
CA PHE A 125 -6.50 -2.75 7.30
C PHE A 125 -7.59 -3.10 6.29
N VAL A 126 -8.19 -4.27 6.48
CA VAL A 126 -9.26 -4.78 5.65
C VAL A 126 -10.56 -4.67 6.45
N ASP A 127 -11.56 -3.99 5.88
CA ASP A 127 -12.91 -3.96 6.44
C ASP A 127 -13.61 -5.29 6.12
N PRO A 128 -13.85 -6.17 7.12
CA PRO A 128 -14.44 -7.48 6.88
C PRO A 128 -15.90 -7.41 6.44
N SER A 129 -16.58 -6.27 6.62
CA SER A 129 -17.94 -6.07 6.11
C SER A 129 -17.98 -5.91 4.58
N ARG A 130 -16.83 -5.59 3.97
CA ARG A 130 -16.69 -5.32 2.52
C ARG A 130 -15.81 -6.33 1.82
N PHE A 131 -14.74 -6.81 2.47
CA PHE A 131 -13.70 -7.59 1.80
C PHE A 131 -13.22 -8.77 2.64
N GLN A 132 -12.90 -9.86 1.96
CA GLN A 132 -12.37 -11.09 2.55
C GLN A 132 -10.83 -11.08 2.72
N GLY A 133 -10.15 -9.99 2.34
CA GLY A 133 -8.69 -9.89 2.42
C GLY A 133 -7.92 -10.92 1.57
N THR A 134 -8.59 -11.58 0.61
CA THR A 134 -8.02 -12.68 -0.19
C THR A 134 -6.75 -12.28 -0.92
N VAL A 135 -6.68 -11.03 -1.41
CA VAL A 135 -5.52 -10.52 -2.14
C VAL A 135 -4.25 -10.49 -1.28
N TYR A 136 -4.39 -10.09 -0.01
CA TYR A 136 -3.29 -10.03 0.95
C TYR A 136 -2.86 -11.44 1.36
N ARG A 137 -3.83 -12.32 1.66
CA ARG A 137 -3.54 -13.73 1.98
C ARG A 137 -2.80 -14.42 0.84
N ALA A 138 -3.23 -14.21 -0.41
CA ALA A 138 -2.57 -14.75 -1.60
C ALA A 138 -1.18 -14.14 -1.87
N ALA A 139 -0.86 -13.00 -1.27
CA ALA A 139 0.46 -12.37 -1.31
C ALA A 139 1.31 -12.69 -0.06
N ASN A 140 0.93 -13.71 0.73
CA ASN A 140 1.63 -14.16 1.95
C ASN A 140 1.59 -13.18 3.13
N TRP A 141 0.56 -12.32 3.20
CA TRP A 141 0.34 -11.50 4.39
C TRP A 141 -0.25 -12.35 5.52
N THR A 142 0.19 -12.08 6.74
CA THR A 142 -0.28 -12.79 7.94
C THR A 142 -1.38 -11.97 8.61
N PRO A 143 -2.59 -12.54 8.83
CA PRO A 143 -3.61 -11.88 9.64
C PRO A 143 -3.18 -11.89 11.11
N LEU A 144 -3.43 -10.78 11.81
CA LEU A 144 -3.12 -10.60 13.23
C LEU A 144 -4.38 -10.45 14.07
#